data_AF-A0A3L7R1M7-F1
#
_entry.id   AF-A0A3L7R1M7-F1
#
_cell.length_a   1.000
_cell.length_b   1.000
_cell.length_c   1.000
_cell.angle_alpha   90.00
_cell.angle_beta   90.00
_cell.angle_gamma   90.00
#
_symmetry.space_group_name_H-M   'P 1'
#
loop_
_entity.id
_entity.type
_entity.pdbx_description
1 polymer ?
#
loop_
_entity_poly.entity_id
_entity_poly.type
_entity_poly.pdbx_seq_one_letter_code
_entity_poly.pdbx_strand_id
1 'polypeptide(L)'
;MTSFLCVTILSIVHGVAIAHTSNEPPLRLTTNVLETSPCESTKSGMLDMYFVALDAGLHEALDGKTPSVAIKFAATDAGSFALQQWKLLSRLDAANRTALATQFPDVLCWLLTQREPLDNLLTAGDIEGNRWNEATRLLCAIVEKDPSAREGLLLRLAVATALVFATPVNAMSGGEIDAISRYEAYKTWNEEGVLFPSFRELTAWELRYVVGSWSTNEDLVWARANIKPELKQRDKVGDGAHMLGYNLVNKNGVSVQAGAKFYDDKPMTLPIMLEYGGVCGAISRFGTSMSQAFGVPAMPIGQPGHCAFIWQKEPHSWSINNDISGWAESGCHSGIHMTWGQPAWFMPLMQQAQSSRANYTAAESLRVCATFAPQSARAAILAEACAKCPQDYAAWQERFTALKADEKSAASTQWKDAMKQAAAGFAKHPMAFGALLAIAEPALLDAKSTPAARRSFAIKSAHTLAVMANGGADAGLVSFALRNMLAVEAESIAPESKKIARALVMGNEEKEGTINKALAIKIIDMTIAASNELDLAPTGPAHDAWAASLHRLINGIGWQPALREDGLRRVQNLITALMNSKREGDARWFADRIVESAKATKDAAFEAKAVALRTSLG
;
A
#
# COMPACT_ATOMS: atom_id res chain seq x y z
N MET A 1 -14.75 13.26 -6.99
CA MET A 1 -13.41 12.65 -6.98
C MET A 1 -12.60 13.30 -5.86
N THR A 2 -12.94 12.96 -4.63
CA THR A 2 -12.40 13.53 -3.41
C THR A 2 -11.56 12.46 -2.71
N SER A 3 -10.32 12.81 -2.38
CA SER A 3 -9.52 12.19 -1.32
C SER A 3 -9.09 10.72 -1.49
N PHE A 4 -8.29 10.41 -2.52
CA PHE A 4 -7.36 9.27 -2.47
C PHE A 4 -6.14 9.53 -1.55
N LEU A 5 -6.07 10.69 -0.90
CA LEU A 5 -4.95 11.13 -0.06
C LEU A 5 -5.38 11.53 1.36
N CYS A 6 -6.45 10.94 1.88
CA CYS A 6 -6.52 10.73 3.32
C CYS A 6 -5.87 9.37 3.60
N VAL A 7 -4.54 9.32 3.49
CA VAL A 7 -3.75 8.28 4.13
C VAL A 7 -3.79 8.59 5.63
N THR A 8 -4.96 8.39 6.23
CA THR A 8 -5.10 8.33 7.68
C THR A 8 -4.67 6.93 8.08
N ILE A 9 -3.39 6.59 7.89
CA ILE A 9 -2.79 5.45 8.56
C ILE A 9 -2.56 5.89 10.00
N LEU A 10 -3.64 5.90 10.78
CA LEU A 10 -3.54 5.76 12.22
C LEU A 10 -3.60 4.27 12.53
N SER A 11 -2.54 3.56 12.14
CA SER A 11 -2.04 2.44 12.94
C SER A 11 -0.91 2.97 13.82
N ILE A 12 -1.15 4.11 14.47
CA ILE A 12 -0.41 4.41 15.70
C ILE A 12 -0.86 3.29 16.63
N VAL A 13 0.07 2.44 17.05
CA VAL A 13 -0.04 1.73 18.32
C VAL A 13 -0.19 2.86 19.34
N HIS A 14 -1.43 3.31 19.55
CA HIS A 14 -1.72 4.14 20.70
C HIS A 14 -1.32 3.26 21.86
N GLY A 15 -0.30 3.69 22.59
CA GLY A 15 0.15 3.01 23.78
C GLY A 15 -1.11 2.70 24.58
N VAL A 16 -1.43 1.41 24.68
CA VAL A 16 -2.39 0.97 25.68
C VAL A 16 -1.73 1.39 26.97
N ALA A 17 -2.21 2.47 27.58
CA ALA A 17 -1.80 2.83 28.92
C ALA A 17 -2.32 1.71 29.81
N ILE A 18 -1.48 0.71 30.07
CA ILE A 18 -1.76 -0.32 31.04
C ILE A 18 -1.69 0.38 32.38
N ALA A 19 -2.84 0.54 33.05
CA ALA A 19 -2.85 0.97 34.43
C ALA A 19 -2.14 -0.10 35.25
N HIS A 20 -0.88 0.14 35.62
CA HIS A 20 -0.11 -0.74 36.49
C HIS A 20 -0.73 -0.73 37.90
N THR A 21 -1.70 -1.61 38.15
CA THR A 21 -2.26 -1.84 39.48
C THR A 21 -1.80 -3.16 40.11
N SER A 22 -0.96 -3.94 39.43
CA SER A 22 -0.47 -5.25 39.86
C SER A 22 0.99 -5.20 40.34
N ASN A 23 1.23 -5.70 41.55
CA ASN A 23 2.55 -5.87 42.20
C ASN A 23 3.37 -7.08 41.67
N GLU A 24 3.14 -7.54 40.45
CA GLU A 24 3.91 -8.67 39.90
C GLU A 24 5.37 -8.25 39.64
N PRO A 25 6.37 -9.06 40.04
CA PRO A 25 7.76 -8.75 39.76
C PRO A 25 8.04 -8.81 38.24
N PRO A 26 8.95 -7.98 37.72
CA PRO A 26 9.35 -8.02 36.31
C PRO A 26 9.83 -9.42 35.89
N LEU A 27 9.38 -9.86 34.71
CA LEU A 27 9.79 -11.15 34.15
C LEU A 27 11.27 -11.10 33.75
N ARG A 28 12.03 -12.13 34.13
CA ARG A 28 13.40 -12.29 33.66
C ARG A 28 13.44 -12.75 32.21
N LEU A 29 13.84 -11.86 31.30
CA LEU A 29 13.83 -12.08 29.84
C LEU A 29 15.00 -12.97 29.36
N THR A 30 14.95 -14.25 29.71
CA THR A 30 15.87 -15.28 29.18
C THR A 30 15.12 -16.22 28.26
N THR A 31 15.80 -16.81 27.27
CA THR A 31 15.20 -17.76 26.32
C THR A 31 14.43 -18.87 27.02
N ASN A 32 15.02 -19.51 28.04
CA ASN A 32 14.36 -20.57 28.79
C ASN A 32 13.05 -20.12 29.45
N VAL A 33 13.03 -18.95 30.08
CA VAL A 33 11.80 -18.41 30.71
C VAL A 33 10.72 -18.13 29.67
N LEU A 34 11.10 -17.54 28.53
CA LEU A 34 10.15 -17.22 27.45
C LEU A 34 9.61 -18.48 26.75
N GLU A 35 10.35 -19.58 26.78
CA GLU A 35 9.94 -20.87 26.20
C GLU A 35 9.12 -21.74 27.17
N THR A 36 9.14 -21.49 28.48
CA THR A 36 8.41 -22.31 29.47
C THR A 36 7.25 -21.57 30.12
N SER A 37 7.45 -20.34 30.58
CA SER A 37 6.48 -19.61 31.41
C SER A 37 5.14 -19.32 30.71
N PRO A 38 5.07 -18.95 29.40
CA PRO A 38 3.77 -18.83 28.74
C PRO A 38 2.95 -20.12 28.78
N CYS A 39 3.60 -21.29 28.68
CA CYS A 39 2.92 -22.57 28.71
C CYS A 39 2.36 -22.90 30.10
N GLU A 40 3.13 -22.64 31.15
CA GLU A 40 2.68 -22.80 32.53
C GLU A 40 1.48 -21.88 32.82
N SER A 41 1.60 -20.61 32.43
CA SER A 41 0.56 -19.61 32.66
C SER A 41 -0.71 -19.83 31.84
N THR A 42 -0.61 -20.34 30.61
CA THR A 42 -1.80 -20.74 29.83
C THR A 42 -2.54 -21.88 30.51
N LYS A 43 -1.83 -22.92 30.97
CA LYS A 43 -2.42 -24.10 31.63
C LYS A 43 -2.99 -23.82 33.01
N SER A 44 -2.45 -22.83 33.71
CA SER A 44 -2.92 -22.42 35.04
C SER A 44 -3.97 -21.29 35.01
N GLY A 45 -4.38 -20.81 33.83
CA GLY A 45 -5.31 -19.68 33.71
C GLY A 45 -4.73 -18.32 34.13
N MET A 46 -3.40 -18.18 34.17
CA MET A 46 -2.68 -16.98 34.61
C MET A 46 -1.99 -16.24 33.45
N LEU A 47 -2.44 -16.40 32.20
CA LEU A 47 -1.81 -15.78 31.03
C LEU A 47 -1.79 -14.23 31.11
N ASP A 48 -2.80 -13.61 31.72
CA ASP A 48 -2.82 -12.17 31.90
C ASP A 48 -1.70 -11.69 32.85
N MET A 49 -1.45 -12.44 33.93
CA MET A 49 -0.35 -12.17 34.85
C MET A 49 1.02 -12.33 34.18
N TYR A 50 1.16 -13.35 33.31
CA TYR A 50 2.36 -13.50 32.47
C TYR A 50 2.59 -12.26 31.60
N PHE A 51 1.54 -11.76 30.94
CA PHE A 51 1.64 -10.57 30.09
C PHE A 51 2.07 -9.34 30.90
N VAL A 52 1.49 -9.13 32.08
CA VAL A 52 1.87 -8.04 33.00
C VAL A 52 3.34 -8.14 33.39
N ALA A 53 3.83 -9.32 33.78
CA ALA A 53 5.23 -9.52 34.16
C ALA A 53 6.17 -9.32 32.96
N LEU A 54 5.79 -9.79 31.76
CA LEU A 54 6.53 -9.59 30.51
C LEU A 54 6.64 -8.10 30.16
N ASP A 55 5.54 -7.36 30.26
CA ASP A 55 5.49 -5.91 30.03
C ASP A 55 6.41 -5.15 30.99
N ALA A 56 6.33 -5.47 32.30
CA ALA A 56 7.22 -4.91 33.30
C ALA A 56 8.71 -5.24 33.05
N GLY A 57 9.01 -6.48 32.64
CA GLY A 57 10.37 -6.91 32.27
C GLY A 57 10.92 -6.15 31.05
N LEU A 58 10.08 -5.91 30.05
CA LEU A 58 10.45 -5.11 28.87
C LEU A 58 10.67 -3.63 29.23
N HIS A 59 9.82 -3.05 30.09
CA HIS A 59 10.03 -1.71 30.61
C HIS A 59 11.34 -1.59 31.40
N GLU A 60 11.67 -2.55 32.28
CA GLU A 60 12.96 -2.55 32.99
C GLU A 60 14.16 -2.65 32.03
N ALA A 61 14.02 -3.46 30.97
CA ALA A 61 15.05 -3.69 29.98
C ALA A 61 15.26 -2.50 29.02
N LEU A 62 14.23 -1.72 28.72
CA LEU A 62 14.22 -0.75 27.61
C LEU A 62 13.93 0.70 28.02
N ASP A 63 13.14 0.94 29.06
CA ASP A 63 12.78 2.30 29.46
C ASP A 63 14.01 3.06 30.00
N GLY A 64 14.12 4.33 29.59
CA GLY A 64 15.26 5.19 29.87
C GLY A 64 16.60 4.73 29.28
N LYS A 65 16.67 3.63 28.52
CA LYS A 65 17.92 3.14 27.92
C LYS A 65 18.31 3.92 26.67
N THR A 66 19.61 3.88 26.35
CA THR A 66 20.11 4.47 25.11
C THR A 66 19.67 3.66 23.89
N PRO A 67 19.57 4.29 22.69
CA PRO A 67 19.26 3.57 21.46
C PRO A 67 20.15 2.35 21.21
N SER A 68 21.45 2.44 21.48
CA SER A 68 22.38 1.33 21.27
C SER A 68 22.08 0.12 22.15
N VAL A 69 21.67 0.34 23.41
CA VAL A 69 21.28 -0.75 24.32
C VAL A 69 19.99 -1.40 23.85
N ALA A 70 18.98 -0.60 23.50
CA ALA A 70 17.70 -1.08 22.99
C ALA A 70 17.85 -1.89 21.69
N ILE A 71 18.64 -1.39 20.73
CA ILE A 71 18.95 -2.08 19.47
C ILE A 71 19.65 -3.42 19.74
N LYS A 72 20.66 -3.44 20.61
CA LYS A 72 21.37 -4.68 20.98
C LYS A 72 20.42 -5.68 21.64
N PHE A 73 19.55 -5.22 22.53
CA PHE A 73 18.54 -6.08 23.16
C PHE A 73 17.61 -6.72 22.11
N ALA A 74 17.02 -5.92 21.22
CA ALA A 74 16.13 -6.40 20.17
C ALA A 74 16.82 -7.35 19.18
N ALA A 75 18.14 -7.26 19.02
CA ALA A 75 18.93 -8.17 18.18
C ALA A 75 19.27 -9.51 18.87
N THR A 76 19.04 -9.65 20.19
CA THR A 76 19.22 -10.94 20.86
C THR A 76 18.03 -11.85 20.62
N ASP A 77 18.26 -13.16 20.71
CA ASP A 77 17.20 -14.16 20.63
C ASP A 77 16.13 -13.90 21.71
N ALA A 78 16.52 -13.77 22.98
CA ALA A 78 15.58 -13.55 24.07
C ALA A 78 14.81 -12.22 23.91
N GLY A 79 15.49 -11.14 23.52
CA GLY A 79 14.87 -9.82 23.39
C GLY A 79 13.86 -9.75 22.24
N SER A 80 14.22 -10.23 21.05
CA SER A 80 13.28 -10.31 19.92
C SER A 80 12.04 -11.16 20.25
N PHE A 81 12.24 -12.29 20.95
CA PHE A 81 11.12 -13.18 21.30
C PHE A 81 10.18 -12.57 22.34
N ALA A 82 10.74 -11.92 23.37
CA ALA A 82 9.96 -11.19 24.35
C ALA A 82 9.12 -10.08 23.68
N LEU A 83 9.72 -9.33 22.75
CA LEU A 83 9.02 -8.29 21.98
C LEU A 83 7.90 -8.86 21.12
N GLN A 84 8.09 -10.04 20.51
CA GLN A 84 7.06 -10.71 19.70
C GLN A 84 5.90 -11.22 20.56
N GLN A 85 6.20 -11.89 21.68
CA GLN A 85 5.17 -12.35 22.61
C GLN A 85 4.36 -11.16 23.13
N TRP A 86 5.03 -10.07 23.53
CA TRP A 86 4.38 -8.84 23.93
C TRP A 86 3.57 -8.23 22.78
N LYS A 87 4.10 -8.23 21.55
CA LYS A 87 3.43 -7.70 20.35
C LYS A 87 2.10 -8.42 20.12
N LEU A 88 2.02 -9.75 20.31
CA LEU A 88 0.74 -10.47 20.20
C LEU A 88 -0.16 -10.17 21.40
N LEU A 89 0.35 -10.39 22.62
CA LEU A 89 -0.45 -10.33 23.85
C LEU A 89 -1.01 -8.94 24.13
N SER A 90 -0.29 -7.86 23.80
CA SER A 90 -0.76 -6.47 23.97
C SER A 90 -1.93 -6.10 23.07
N ARG A 91 -2.22 -6.90 22.02
CA ARG A 91 -3.38 -6.72 21.13
C ARG A 91 -4.59 -7.54 21.54
N LEU A 92 -4.44 -8.36 22.57
CA LEU A 92 -5.53 -9.06 23.24
C LEU A 92 -5.82 -8.28 24.52
N ASP A 93 -7.08 -8.10 24.90
CA ASP A 93 -7.38 -7.64 26.26
C ASP A 93 -7.29 -8.80 27.26
N ALA A 94 -7.39 -8.50 28.55
CA ALA A 94 -7.28 -9.51 29.62
C ALA A 94 -8.36 -10.61 29.51
N ALA A 95 -9.57 -10.24 29.11
CA ALA A 95 -10.68 -11.19 28.94
C ALA A 95 -10.41 -12.15 27.77
N ASN A 96 -9.91 -11.63 26.65
CA ASN A 96 -9.55 -12.40 25.48
C ASN A 96 -8.34 -13.31 25.73
N ARG A 97 -7.31 -12.85 26.46
CA ARG A 97 -6.20 -13.71 26.91
C ARG A 97 -6.71 -14.90 27.74
N THR A 98 -7.60 -14.63 28.70
CA THR A 98 -8.20 -15.64 29.56
C THR A 98 -9.05 -16.63 28.77
N ALA A 99 -9.90 -16.14 27.87
CA ALA A 99 -10.77 -16.95 27.04
C ALA A 99 -9.98 -17.88 26.12
N LEU A 100 -8.93 -17.37 25.45
CA LEU A 100 -8.07 -18.18 24.59
C LEU A 100 -7.30 -19.25 25.38
N ALA A 101 -6.74 -18.90 26.55
CA ALA A 101 -6.04 -19.85 27.40
C ALA A 101 -6.97 -20.96 27.93
N THR A 102 -8.24 -20.63 28.18
CA THR A 102 -9.25 -21.60 28.59
C THR A 102 -9.68 -22.51 27.44
N GLN A 103 -9.88 -21.92 26.25
CA GLN A 103 -10.43 -22.63 25.10
C GLN A 103 -9.38 -23.51 24.39
N PHE A 104 -8.13 -23.05 24.31
CA PHE A 104 -7.06 -23.69 23.54
C PHE A 104 -5.72 -23.70 24.31
N PRO A 105 -5.64 -24.28 25.51
CA PRO A 105 -4.45 -24.17 26.38
C PRO A 105 -3.17 -24.70 25.72
N ASP A 106 -3.22 -25.89 25.11
CA ASP A 106 -2.03 -26.50 24.52
C ASP A 106 -1.59 -25.83 23.22
N VAL A 107 -2.54 -25.41 22.38
CA VAL A 107 -2.23 -24.70 21.13
C VAL A 107 -1.72 -23.29 21.41
N LEU A 108 -2.29 -22.58 22.39
CA LEU A 108 -1.80 -21.27 22.78
C LEU A 108 -0.41 -21.35 23.44
N CYS A 109 -0.15 -22.38 24.25
CA CYS A 109 1.18 -22.70 24.74
C CYS A 109 2.17 -22.86 23.57
N TRP A 110 1.84 -23.68 22.56
CA TRP A 110 2.68 -23.84 21.37
C TRP A 110 2.92 -22.52 20.63
N LEU A 111 1.86 -21.74 20.37
CA LEU A 111 1.97 -20.48 19.63
C LEU A 111 2.88 -19.47 20.35
N LEU A 112 2.82 -19.39 21.68
CA LEU A 112 3.60 -18.44 22.46
C LEU A 112 5.03 -18.91 22.71
N THR A 113 5.30 -20.21 22.71
CA THR A 113 6.63 -20.77 23.03
C THR A 113 7.47 -21.14 21.80
N GLN A 114 6.88 -21.12 20.60
CA GLN A 114 7.57 -21.39 19.35
C GLN A 114 7.73 -20.12 18.50
N ARG A 115 8.95 -19.86 18.01
CA ARG A 115 9.26 -18.67 17.22
C ARG A 115 8.56 -18.66 15.86
N GLU A 116 8.73 -19.73 15.09
CA GLU A 116 8.23 -19.78 13.71
C GLU A 116 6.73 -19.46 13.58
N PRO A 117 5.80 -20.03 14.37
CA PRO A 117 4.39 -19.69 14.25
C PRO A 117 4.08 -18.26 14.69
N LEU A 118 4.73 -17.76 15.75
CA LEU A 118 4.56 -16.40 16.23
C LEU A 118 5.05 -15.37 15.20
N ASP A 119 6.22 -15.63 14.62
CA ASP A 119 6.80 -14.84 13.54
C ASP A 119 5.87 -14.83 12.33
N ASN A 120 5.39 -16.00 11.90
CA ASN A 120 4.47 -16.10 10.78
C ASN A 120 3.20 -15.28 10.99
N LEU A 121 2.59 -15.37 12.18
CA LEU A 121 1.39 -14.62 12.52
C LEU A 121 1.63 -13.11 12.53
N LEU A 122 2.71 -12.66 13.16
CA LEU A 122 2.97 -11.23 13.41
C LEU A 122 3.57 -10.46 12.24
N THR A 123 4.05 -11.17 11.22
CA THR A 123 4.74 -10.57 10.06
C THR A 123 4.06 -10.94 8.73
N ALA A 124 2.85 -11.50 8.75
CA ALA A 124 2.03 -11.77 7.56
C ALA A 124 1.12 -10.57 7.18
N GLY A 125 1.59 -9.36 7.46
CA GLY A 125 0.83 -8.11 7.29
C GLY A 125 -0.09 -7.81 8.48
N ASP A 126 -0.60 -6.59 8.50
CA ASP A 126 -1.64 -6.11 9.42
C ASP A 126 -3.02 -6.75 9.15
N ILE A 127 -3.92 -6.60 10.14
CA ILE A 127 -5.27 -7.18 10.15
C ILE A 127 -6.28 -6.06 10.13
N GLU A 128 -7.34 -6.22 9.32
CA GLU A 128 -8.46 -5.29 9.28
C GLU A 128 -9.07 -5.09 10.68
N GLY A 129 -9.29 -3.83 11.05
CA GLY A 129 -9.89 -3.49 12.34
C GLY A 129 -9.09 -3.92 13.57
N ASN A 130 -7.82 -4.29 13.43
CA ASN A 130 -6.98 -4.79 14.52
C ASN A 130 -7.57 -6.04 15.22
N ARG A 131 -8.26 -6.91 14.47
CA ARG A 131 -8.96 -8.12 14.95
C ARG A 131 -8.03 -9.30 15.28
N TRP A 132 -7.00 -9.04 16.09
CA TRP A 132 -6.00 -10.04 16.48
C TRP A 132 -6.58 -11.16 17.35
N ASN A 133 -7.61 -10.86 18.14
CA ASN A 133 -8.31 -11.84 18.96
C ASN A 133 -9.01 -12.89 18.08
N GLU A 134 -9.76 -12.45 17.08
CA GLU A 134 -10.47 -13.30 16.14
C GLU A 134 -9.50 -14.15 15.32
N ALA A 135 -8.42 -13.53 14.80
CA ALA A 135 -7.37 -14.24 14.09
C ALA A 135 -6.69 -15.30 14.97
N THR A 136 -6.29 -14.95 16.19
CA THR A 136 -5.61 -15.88 17.11
C THR A 136 -6.51 -17.05 17.47
N ARG A 137 -7.79 -16.79 17.76
CA ARG A 137 -8.79 -17.82 18.05
C ARG A 137 -8.95 -18.78 16.88
N LEU A 138 -9.06 -18.25 15.65
CA LEU A 138 -9.24 -19.07 14.46
C LEU A 138 -7.99 -19.89 14.13
N LEU A 139 -6.79 -19.32 14.28
CA LEU A 139 -5.54 -20.08 14.14
C LEU A 139 -5.50 -21.24 15.14
N CYS A 140 -5.83 -20.97 16.41
CA CYS A 140 -5.88 -22.03 17.42
C CYS A 140 -6.90 -23.11 17.06
N ALA A 141 -8.10 -22.73 16.61
CA ALA A 141 -9.14 -23.68 16.20
C ALA A 141 -8.71 -24.55 15.00
N ILE A 142 -8.01 -23.98 14.01
CA ILE A 142 -7.47 -24.72 12.87
C ILE A 142 -6.42 -25.73 13.35
N VAL A 143 -5.46 -25.31 14.19
CA VAL A 143 -4.38 -26.17 14.68
C VAL A 143 -4.88 -27.25 15.65
N GLU A 144 -5.91 -26.98 16.43
CA GLU A 144 -6.59 -27.97 17.28
C GLU A 144 -7.23 -29.08 16.43
N LYS A 145 -7.89 -28.70 15.34
CA LYS A 145 -8.52 -29.64 14.40
C LYS A 145 -7.50 -30.38 13.54
N ASP A 146 -6.41 -29.71 13.17
CA ASP A 146 -5.35 -30.24 12.32
C ASP A 146 -3.95 -29.94 12.91
N PRO A 147 -3.39 -30.85 13.72
CA PRO A 147 -2.06 -30.68 14.30
C PRO A 147 -0.93 -30.51 13.27
N SER A 148 -1.13 -30.94 12.01
CA SER A 148 -0.13 -30.73 10.95
C SER A 148 -0.02 -29.27 10.52
N ALA A 149 -0.97 -28.41 10.92
CA ALA A 149 -0.93 -26.96 10.76
C ALA A 149 0.11 -26.26 11.65
N ARG A 150 0.95 -27.00 12.39
CA ARG A 150 2.00 -26.43 13.24
C ARG A 150 3.31 -26.10 12.52
N GLU A 151 3.49 -26.54 11.27
CA GLU A 151 4.74 -26.33 10.54
C GLU A 151 4.57 -26.17 9.02
N GLY A 152 5.61 -25.64 8.38
CA GLY A 152 5.76 -25.63 6.93
C GLY A 152 4.66 -24.88 6.17
N LEU A 153 4.15 -25.50 5.09
CA LEU A 153 3.08 -24.91 4.27
C LEU A 153 1.76 -24.80 5.04
N LEU A 154 1.41 -25.81 5.84
CA LEU A 154 0.13 -25.86 6.52
C LEU A 154 0.04 -24.82 7.65
N LEU A 155 1.16 -24.51 8.31
CA LEU A 155 1.26 -23.35 9.20
C LEU A 155 0.99 -22.04 8.46
N ARG A 156 1.68 -21.81 7.33
CA ARG A 156 1.50 -20.58 6.54
C ARG A 156 0.05 -20.44 6.03
N LEU A 157 -0.57 -21.54 5.61
CA LEU A 157 -1.96 -21.59 5.16
C LEU A 157 -2.95 -21.32 6.31
N ALA A 158 -2.72 -21.89 7.49
CA ALA A 158 -3.54 -21.66 8.68
C ALA A 158 -3.45 -20.21 9.14
N VAL A 159 -2.24 -19.64 9.20
CA VAL A 159 -2.03 -18.22 9.52
C VAL A 159 -2.72 -17.31 8.51
N ALA A 160 -2.55 -17.56 7.21
CA ALA A 160 -3.21 -16.78 6.17
C ALA A 160 -4.74 -16.80 6.31
N THR A 161 -5.31 -17.99 6.55
CA THR A 161 -6.75 -18.18 6.76
C THR A 161 -7.21 -17.43 8.00
N ALA A 162 -6.52 -17.59 9.13
CA ALA A 162 -6.84 -16.91 10.37
C ALA A 162 -6.86 -15.38 10.21
N LEU A 163 -5.88 -14.81 9.52
CA LEU A 163 -5.76 -13.36 9.32
C LEU A 163 -6.82 -12.79 8.38
N VAL A 164 -7.19 -13.53 7.32
CA VAL A 164 -8.22 -13.10 6.37
C VAL A 164 -9.61 -13.20 6.98
N PHE A 165 -9.91 -14.33 7.63
CA PHE A 165 -11.24 -14.63 8.16
C PHE A 165 -11.47 -14.09 9.59
N ALA A 166 -10.55 -13.26 10.10
CA ALA A 166 -10.82 -12.42 11.28
C ALA A 166 -11.99 -11.44 11.01
N THR A 167 -12.20 -11.09 9.73
CA THR A 167 -13.42 -10.47 9.22
C THR A 167 -14.17 -11.50 8.35
N PRO A 168 -15.51 -11.60 8.46
CA PRO A 168 -16.31 -12.45 7.58
C PRO A 168 -16.03 -12.22 6.10
N VAL A 169 -15.78 -13.30 5.35
CA VAL A 169 -15.61 -13.26 3.89
C VAL A 169 -16.91 -13.74 3.24
N ASN A 170 -17.59 -12.85 2.53
CA ASN A 170 -18.84 -13.17 1.85
C ASN A 170 -18.58 -13.64 0.41
N ALA A 171 -19.30 -14.68 0.00
CA ALA A 171 -19.26 -15.16 -1.36
C ALA A 171 -20.01 -14.20 -2.30
N MET A 172 -19.52 -14.07 -3.54
CA MET A 172 -20.18 -13.31 -4.61
C MET A 172 -21.57 -13.86 -4.95
N SER A 173 -21.74 -15.17 -4.82
CA SER A 173 -23.01 -15.87 -5.00
C SER A 173 -23.96 -15.73 -3.79
N GLY A 174 -23.50 -15.11 -2.70
CA GLY A 174 -24.23 -14.93 -1.45
C GLY A 174 -23.83 -15.94 -0.37
N GLY A 175 -24.01 -15.55 0.89
CA GLY A 175 -23.60 -16.32 2.06
C GLY A 175 -22.15 -16.07 2.50
N GLU A 176 -21.82 -16.53 3.70
CA GLU A 176 -20.49 -16.43 4.28
C GLU A 176 -19.67 -17.68 3.95
N ILE A 177 -18.39 -17.51 3.64
CA ILE A 177 -17.45 -18.60 3.39
C ILE A 177 -16.90 -19.08 4.74
N ASP A 178 -17.03 -20.38 5.02
CA ASP A 178 -16.46 -20.97 6.23
C ASP A 178 -14.93 -21.07 6.16
N ALA A 179 -14.25 -20.55 7.18
CA ALA A 179 -12.79 -20.44 7.21
C ALA A 179 -12.10 -21.81 7.33
N ILE A 180 -12.63 -22.71 8.17
CA ILE A 180 -12.03 -24.02 8.40
C ILE A 180 -12.17 -24.89 7.15
N SER A 181 -13.35 -24.91 6.53
CA SER A 181 -13.61 -25.56 5.25
C SER A 181 -12.72 -25.00 4.13
N ARG A 182 -12.49 -23.68 4.11
CA ARG A 182 -11.55 -23.06 3.16
C ARG A 182 -10.11 -23.55 3.35
N TYR A 183 -9.63 -23.61 4.58
CA TYR A 183 -8.32 -24.17 4.92
C TYR A 183 -8.19 -25.63 4.46
N GLU A 184 -9.17 -26.47 4.83
CA GLU A 184 -9.19 -27.89 4.49
C GLU A 184 -9.23 -28.13 2.98
N ALA A 185 -9.99 -27.30 2.25
CA ALA A 185 -10.07 -27.38 0.80
C ALA A 185 -8.70 -27.13 0.14
N TYR A 186 -8.00 -26.05 0.50
CA TYR A 186 -6.67 -25.77 -0.07
C TYR A 186 -5.60 -26.79 0.35
N LYS A 187 -5.66 -27.31 1.58
CA LYS A 187 -4.83 -28.43 2.01
C LYS A 187 -5.04 -29.64 1.08
N THR A 188 -6.29 -30.05 0.92
CA THR A 188 -6.67 -31.20 0.07
C THR A 188 -6.24 -30.98 -1.38
N TRP A 189 -6.50 -29.80 -1.96
CA TRP A 189 -6.12 -29.50 -3.34
C TRP A 189 -4.60 -29.49 -3.56
N ASN A 190 -3.80 -29.12 -2.55
CA ASN A 190 -2.35 -29.24 -2.61
C ASN A 190 -1.88 -30.70 -2.60
N GLU A 191 -2.52 -31.55 -1.80
CA GLU A 191 -2.25 -33.00 -1.70
C GLU A 191 -2.63 -33.73 -2.99
N GLU A 192 -3.76 -33.36 -3.60
CA GLU A 192 -4.23 -33.86 -4.90
C GLU A 192 -3.39 -33.37 -6.10
N GLY A 193 -2.53 -32.36 -5.88
CA GLY A 193 -1.67 -31.79 -6.92
C GLY A 193 -2.42 -30.96 -7.97
N VAL A 194 -3.60 -30.43 -7.64
CA VAL A 194 -4.42 -29.62 -8.57
C VAL A 194 -4.09 -28.12 -8.53
N LEU A 195 -3.25 -27.68 -7.60
CA LEU A 195 -2.69 -26.32 -7.52
C LEU A 195 -1.35 -26.23 -8.25
N PHE A 196 -0.93 -25.04 -8.67
CA PHE A 196 0.41 -24.86 -9.23
C PHE A 196 1.49 -25.09 -8.17
N PRO A 197 2.67 -25.67 -8.53
CA PRO A 197 3.74 -25.96 -7.57
C PRO A 197 4.18 -24.75 -6.74
N SER A 198 4.16 -23.54 -7.31
CA SER A 198 4.51 -22.30 -6.62
C SER A 198 3.66 -22.02 -5.37
N PHE A 199 2.47 -22.63 -5.25
CA PHE A 199 1.63 -22.51 -4.05
C PHE A 199 2.39 -22.90 -2.77
N ARG A 200 3.29 -23.89 -2.86
CA ARG A 200 4.06 -24.41 -1.72
C ARG A 200 5.15 -23.42 -1.24
N GLU A 201 5.51 -22.47 -2.08
CA GLU A 201 6.57 -21.48 -1.83
C GLU A 201 6.01 -20.18 -1.24
N LEU A 202 4.69 -19.99 -1.28
CA LEU A 202 4.03 -18.75 -0.86
C LEU A 202 4.17 -18.47 0.65
N THR A 203 4.47 -17.23 1.01
CA THR A 203 4.46 -16.81 2.41
C THR A 203 3.03 -16.79 2.96
N ALA A 204 2.89 -16.76 4.30
CA ALA A 204 1.59 -16.58 4.92
C ALA A 204 0.89 -15.28 4.47
N TRP A 205 1.64 -14.22 4.14
CA TRP A 205 1.08 -12.98 3.59
C TRP A 205 0.53 -13.17 2.18
N GLU A 206 1.26 -13.85 1.30
CA GLU A 206 0.80 -14.11 -0.08
C GLU A 206 -0.42 -15.02 -0.11
N LEU A 207 -0.45 -16.04 0.75
CA LEU A 207 -1.57 -16.95 0.89
C LEU A 207 -2.87 -16.27 1.32
N ARG A 208 -2.82 -15.09 1.97
CA ARG A 208 -4.03 -14.29 2.27
C ARG A 208 -4.82 -13.96 1.00
N TYR A 209 -4.10 -13.67 -0.07
CA TYR A 209 -4.66 -13.34 -1.39
C TYR A 209 -4.98 -14.58 -2.23
N VAL A 210 -4.87 -15.78 -1.63
CA VAL A 210 -5.33 -17.06 -2.19
C VAL A 210 -6.60 -17.52 -1.45
N VAL A 211 -6.53 -17.57 -0.12
CA VAL A 211 -7.64 -18.06 0.72
C VAL A 211 -8.78 -17.05 0.84
N GLY A 212 -8.50 -15.75 0.71
CA GLY A 212 -9.49 -14.67 0.69
C GLY A 212 -10.28 -14.55 -0.61
N SER A 213 -10.58 -15.67 -1.25
CA SER A 213 -11.43 -15.69 -2.45
C SER A 213 -12.87 -15.39 -2.10
N TRP A 214 -13.53 -14.57 -2.91
CA TRP A 214 -14.99 -14.38 -2.83
C TRP A 214 -15.78 -15.44 -3.62
N SER A 215 -15.12 -16.42 -4.22
CA SER A 215 -15.76 -17.58 -4.83
C SER A 215 -15.88 -18.71 -3.81
N THR A 216 -16.98 -19.47 -3.85
CA THR A 216 -17.13 -20.65 -2.99
C THR A 216 -16.11 -21.75 -3.35
N ASN A 217 -15.99 -22.79 -2.53
CA ASN A 217 -15.09 -23.91 -2.86
C ASN A 217 -15.54 -24.62 -4.15
N GLU A 218 -16.86 -24.73 -4.37
CA GLU A 218 -17.47 -25.30 -5.57
C GLU A 218 -17.16 -24.47 -6.82
N ASP A 219 -17.24 -23.14 -6.71
CA ASP A 219 -16.85 -22.23 -7.79
C ASP A 219 -15.36 -22.39 -8.14
N LEU A 220 -14.48 -22.52 -7.14
CA LEU A 220 -13.05 -22.73 -7.41
C LEU A 220 -12.76 -24.10 -8.05
N VAL A 221 -13.49 -25.15 -7.66
CA VAL A 221 -13.43 -26.46 -8.34
C VAL A 221 -13.90 -26.32 -9.79
N TRP A 222 -15.01 -25.62 -10.03
CA TRP A 222 -15.52 -25.35 -11.36
C TRP A 222 -14.51 -24.57 -12.21
N ALA A 223 -13.85 -23.55 -11.65
CA ALA A 223 -12.83 -22.77 -12.34
C ALA A 223 -11.70 -23.65 -12.87
N ARG A 224 -11.17 -24.56 -12.03
CA ARG A 224 -10.12 -25.50 -12.45
C ARG A 224 -10.55 -26.44 -13.57
N ALA A 225 -11.82 -26.85 -13.57
CA ALA A 225 -12.39 -27.75 -14.57
C ALA A 225 -12.72 -27.05 -15.90
N ASN A 226 -12.96 -25.73 -15.88
CA ASN A 226 -13.50 -24.99 -17.03
C ASN A 226 -12.55 -23.94 -17.61
N ILE A 227 -11.38 -23.69 -17.01
CA ILE A 227 -10.37 -22.82 -17.62
C ILE A 227 -9.93 -23.38 -18.98
N LYS A 228 -9.70 -22.49 -19.96
CA LYS A 228 -9.17 -22.90 -21.26
C LYS A 228 -7.78 -23.57 -21.10
N PRO A 229 -7.48 -24.68 -21.80
CA PRO A 229 -6.22 -25.42 -21.63
C PRO A 229 -4.97 -24.56 -21.80
N GLU A 230 -4.96 -23.63 -22.74
CA GLU A 230 -3.84 -22.72 -23.02
C GLU A 230 -3.60 -21.69 -21.91
N LEU A 231 -4.61 -21.41 -21.08
CA LEU A 231 -4.53 -20.50 -19.93
C LEU A 231 -4.21 -21.23 -18.63
N LYS A 232 -4.19 -22.57 -18.62
CA LYS A 232 -3.83 -23.41 -17.47
C LYS A 232 -2.30 -23.43 -17.25
N GLN A 233 -1.71 -22.24 -17.18
CA GLN A 233 -0.29 -21.99 -16.96
C GLN A 233 -0.14 -20.90 -15.90
N ARG A 234 0.88 -20.99 -15.07
CA ARG A 234 1.10 -20.12 -13.92
C ARG A 234 1.12 -18.64 -14.29
N ASP A 235 1.73 -18.32 -15.42
CA ASP A 235 1.93 -16.99 -16.00
C ASP A 235 0.75 -16.52 -16.85
N LYS A 236 -0.27 -17.36 -17.09
CA LYS A 236 -1.44 -17.03 -17.93
C LYS A 236 -2.80 -17.19 -17.24
N VAL A 237 -2.86 -17.79 -16.05
CA VAL A 237 -4.14 -18.09 -15.38
C VAL A 237 -5.01 -16.85 -15.13
N GLY A 238 -4.41 -15.70 -14.85
CA GLY A 238 -5.11 -14.42 -14.69
C GLY A 238 -5.78 -13.94 -15.99
N ASP A 239 -5.24 -14.31 -17.16
CA ASP A 239 -5.86 -13.99 -18.45
C ASP A 239 -7.19 -14.75 -18.66
N GLY A 240 -7.51 -15.71 -17.77
CA GLY A 240 -8.82 -16.30 -17.61
C GLY A 240 -9.94 -15.26 -17.39
N ALA A 241 -9.60 -14.05 -16.92
CA ALA A 241 -10.51 -12.89 -16.89
C ALA A 241 -11.23 -12.67 -18.24
N HIS A 242 -10.50 -12.83 -19.35
CA HIS A 242 -10.98 -12.55 -20.69
C HIS A 242 -11.74 -13.72 -21.35
N MET A 243 -11.99 -14.80 -20.59
CA MET A 243 -13.01 -15.77 -20.99
C MET A 243 -14.42 -15.19 -20.89
N LEU A 244 -14.61 -14.17 -20.04
CA LEU A 244 -15.88 -13.52 -19.80
C LEU A 244 -16.14 -12.41 -20.83
N GLY A 245 -17.33 -12.43 -21.46
CA GLY A 245 -17.72 -11.42 -22.45
C GLY A 245 -18.03 -10.05 -21.82
N TYR A 246 -17.57 -8.97 -22.46
CA TYR A 246 -17.90 -7.61 -22.04
C TYR A 246 -19.32 -7.22 -22.51
N ASN A 247 -20.30 -7.35 -21.62
CA ASN A 247 -21.71 -7.19 -21.94
C ASN A 247 -22.35 -6.07 -21.10
N LEU A 248 -22.91 -5.06 -21.77
CA LEU A 248 -23.69 -3.99 -21.14
C LEU A 248 -25.15 -4.37 -20.91
N VAL A 249 -25.66 -5.33 -21.69
CA VAL A 249 -27.01 -5.89 -21.59
C VAL A 249 -26.94 -7.40 -21.68
N ASN A 250 -27.83 -8.10 -20.97
CA ASN A 250 -27.96 -9.55 -21.09
C ASN A 250 -28.78 -9.93 -22.34
N LYS A 251 -28.95 -11.24 -22.59
CA LYS A 251 -29.73 -11.78 -23.73
C LYS A 251 -31.19 -11.31 -23.80
N ASN A 252 -31.74 -10.84 -22.67
CA ASN A 252 -33.11 -10.33 -22.54
C ASN A 252 -33.16 -8.78 -22.64
N GLY A 253 -32.05 -8.12 -22.95
CA GLY A 253 -31.96 -6.66 -23.02
C GLY A 253 -31.89 -5.95 -21.67
N VAL A 254 -31.72 -6.67 -20.56
CA VAL A 254 -31.58 -6.07 -19.22
C VAL A 254 -30.17 -5.51 -19.05
N SER A 255 -30.09 -4.23 -18.69
CA SER A 255 -28.81 -3.54 -18.44
C SER A 255 -28.05 -4.10 -17.24
N VAL A 256 -26.73 -4.14 -17.32
CA VAL A 256 -25.82 -4.47 -16.21
C VAL A 256 -26.01 -3.55 -14.99
N GLN A 257 -26.52 -2.33 -15.22
CA GLN A 257 -26.84 -1.37 -14.16
C GLN A 257 -28.07 -1.78 -13.34
N ALA A 258 -28.83 -2.79 -13.78
CA ALA A 258 -29.96 -3.34 -13.04
C ALA A 258 -29.56 -4.32 -11.93
N GLY A 259 -28.26 -4.54 -11.70
CA GLY A 259 -27.74 -5.39 -10.61
C GLY A 259 -28.13 -6.86 -10.81
N ALA A 260 -28.69 -7.50 -9.77
CA ALA A 260 -29.05 -8.92 -9.77
C ALA A 260 -29.96 -9.32 -10.94
N LYS A 261 -30.84 -8.42 -11.41
CA LYS A 261 -31.72 -8.64 -12.57
C LYS A 261 -30.95 -8.90 -13.87
N PHE A 262 -29.72 -8.38 -14.00
CA PHE A 262 -28.87 -8.70 -15.15
C PHE A 262 -28.59 -10.19 -15.25
N TYR A 263 -28.48 -10.88 -14.11
CA TYR A 263 -28.27 -12.33 -14.01
C TYR A 263 -29.57 -13.11 -13.79
N ASP A 264 -30.72 -12.54 -14.16
CA ASP A 264 -32.07 -13.10 -13.90
C ASP A 264 -32.29 -13.47 -12.42
N ASP A 265 -31.75 -12.63 -11.50
CA ASP A 265 -31.78 -12.82 -10.04
C ASP A 265 -31.14 -14.13 -9.55
N LYS A 266 -30.32 -14.78 -10.38
CA LYS A 266 -29.53 -15.96 -10.00
C LYS A 266 -28.31 -15.58 -9.14
N PRO A 267 -27.85 -16.48 -8.26
CA PRO A 267 -26.56 -16.32 -7.58
C PRO A 267 -25.40 -16.11 -8.56
N MET A 268 -24.57 -15.10 -8.31
CA MET A 268 -23.42 -14.74 -9.15
C MET A 268 -22.24 -15.71 -8.94
N THR A 269 -22.44 -16.97 -9.32
CA THR A 269 -21.41 -18.02 -9.40
C THR A 269 -20.54 -17.85 -10.65
N LEU A 270 -19.35 -18.46 -10.69
CA LEU A 270 -18.48 -18.39 -11.87
C LEU A 270 -19.13 -18.93 -13.16
N PRO A 271 -19.87 -20.07 -13.18
CA PRO A 271 -20.60 -20.50 -14.36
C PRO A 271 -21.65 -19.48 -14.83
N ILE A 272 -22.39 -18.85 -13.90
CA ILE A 272 -23.38 -17.83 -14.25
C ILE A 272 -22.69 -16.59 -14.83
N MET A 273 -21.58 -16.16 -14.24
CA MET A 273 -20.77 -15.06 -14.78
C MET A 273 -20.30 -15.36 -16.21
N LEU A 274 -19.82 -16.58 -16.47
CA LEU A 274 -19.39 -16.99 -17.82
C LEU A 274 -20.56 -17.02 -18.83
N GLU A 275 -21.75 -17.48 -18.42
CA GLU A 275 -22.95 -17.51 -19.29
C GLU A 275 -23.40 -16.09 -19.69
N TYR A 276 -23.46 -15.16 -18.73
CA TYR A 276 -24.05 -13.83 -18.95
C TYR A 276 -23.04 -12.78 -19.42
N GLY A 277 -21.76 -12.95 -19.10
CA GLY A 277 -20.76 -11.90 -19.23
C GLY A 277 -20.90 -10.84 -18.13
N GLY A 278 -20.41 -9.64 -18.41
CA GLY A 278 -20.54 -8.48 -17.53
C GLY A 278 -19.58 -7.36 -17.93
N VAL A 279 -19.35 -6.40 -17.04
CA VAL A 279 -18.38 -5.30 -17.26
C VAL A 279 -17.12 -5.51 -16.42
N CYS A 280 -16.27 -4.49 -16.30
CA CYS A 280 -14.97 -4.53 -15.63
C CYS A 280 -14.99 -5.22 -14.25
N GLY A 281 -16.01 -4.95 -13.42
CA GLY A 281 -16.15 -5.60 -12.11
C GLY A 281 -16.32 -7.12 -12.18
N ALA A 282 -17.12 -7.62 -13.12
CA ALA A 282 -17.31 -9.07 -13.32
C ALA A 282 -16.03 -9.72 -13.88
N ILE A 283 -15.41 -9.10 -14.88
CA ILE A 283 -14.18 -9.58 -15.52
C ILE A 283 -13.04 -9.71 -14.49
N SER A 284 -12.82 -8.67 -13.68
CA SER A 284 -11.73 -8.64 -12.69
C SER A 284 -11.94 -9.63 -11.55
N ARG A 285 -13.18 -9.81 -11.08
CA ARG A 285 -13.52 -10.81 -10.05
C ARG A 285 -13.42 -12.24 -10.58
N PHE A 286 -13.79 -12.46 -11.84
CA PHE A 286 -13.64 -13.74 -12.52
C PHE A 286 -12.15 -14.11 -12.69
N GLY A 287 -11.33 -13.18 -13.19
CA GLY A 287 -9.87 -13.36 -13.31
C GLY A 287 -9.16 -13.61 -11.98
N THR A 288 -9.60 -12.90 -10.92
CA THR A 288 -9.13 -13.16 -9.55
C THR A 288 -9.46 -14.60 -9.14
N SER A 289 -10.72 -15.01 -9.30
CA SER A 289 -11.17 -16.34 -8.88
C SER A 289 -10.48 -17.46 -9.67
N MET A 290 -10.25 -17.25 -10.97
CA MET A 290 -9.45 -18.15 -11.80
C MET A 290 -8.04 -18.31 -11.26
N SER A 291 -7.37 -17.21 -10.90
CA SER A 291 -6.02 -17.26 -10.32
C SER A 291 -6.01 -18.02 -8.98
N GLN A 292 -6.91 -17.67 -8.08
CA GLN A 292 -7.00 -18.27 -6.74
C GLN A 292 -7.35 -19.76 -6.79
N ALA A 293 -8.18 -20.19 -7.75
CA ALA A 293 -8.53 -21.59 -7.95
C ALA A 293 -7.30 -22.49 -8.18
N PHE A 294 -6.20 -21.95 -8.69
CA PHE A 294 -4.94 -22.66 -8.91
C PHE A 294 -3.86 -22.35 -7.86
N GLY A 295 -4.22 -21.68 -6.76
CA GLY A 295 -3.30 -21.30 -5.70
C GLY A 295 -2.42 -20.09 -6.03
N VAL A 296 -2.86 -19.22 -6.96
CA VAL A 296 -2.13 -17.99 -7.32
C VAL A 296 -2.71 -16.79 -6.56
N PRO A 297 -1.87 -16.02 -5.83
CA PRO A 297 -2.29 -14.79 -5.17
C PRO A 297 -2.92 -13.82 -6.16
N ALA A 298 -4.14 -13.37 -5.89
CA ALA A 298 -4.83 -12.37 -6.70
C ALA A 298 -5.87 -11.61 -5.88
N MET A 299 -6.17 -10.38 -6.31
CA MET A 299 -7.26 -9.59 -5.74
C MET A 299 -7.77 -8.51 -6.70
N PRO A 300 -9.08 -8.20 -6.69
CA PRO A 300 -9.64 -7.03 -7.35
C PRO A 300 -9.07 -5.74 -6.76
N ILE A 301 -8.88 -4.75 -7.62
CA ILE A 301 -8.49 -3.39 -7.27
C ILE A 301 -9.40 -2.39 -7.97
N GLY A 302 -9.60 -1.23 -7.37
CA GLY A 302 -10.32 -0.11 -7.95
C GLY A 302 -9.39 0.83 -8.70
N GLN A 303 -9.88 1.36 -9.83
CA GLN A 303 -9.31 2.46 -10.60
C GLN A 303 -10.40 3.52 -10.84
N PRO A 304 -10.06 4.76 -11.21
CA PRO A 304 -11.07 5.79 -11.48
C PRO A 304 -12.12 5.35 -12.50
N GLY A 305 -13.34 5.06 -12.05
CA GLY A 305 -14.46 4.60 -12.90
C GLY A 305 -14.34 3.16 -13.40
N HIS A 306 -13.41 2.36 -12.87
CA HIS A 306 -13.09 1.04 -13.39
C HIS A 306 -12.66 0.06 -12.29
N CYS A 307 -12.81 -1.23 -12.54
CA CYS A 307 -12.30 -2.28 -11.67
C CYS A 307 -11.29 -3.12 -12.44
N ALA A 308 -10.06 -3.15 -11.95
CA ALA A 308 -8.99 -4.01 -12.42
C ALA A 308 -8.79 -5.16 -11.41
N PHE A 309 -7.81 -6.01 -11.64
CA PHE A 309 -7.29 -6.88 -10.58
C PHE A 309 -5.78 -6.99 -10.69
N ILE A 310 -5.15 -7.30 -9.56
CA ILE A 310 -3.75 -7.68 -9.56
C ILE A 310 -3.64 -9.15 -9.24
N TRP A 311 -2.59 -9.76 -9.77
CA TRP A 311 -2.25 -11.14 -9.51
C TRP A 311 -0.75 -11.29 -9.57
N GLN A 312 -0.24 -12.22 -8.78
CA GLN A 312 1.17 -12.55 -8.79
C GLN A 312 1.42 -13.36 -10.07
N LYS A 313 1.77 -12.76 -11.21
CA LYS A 313 1.90 -13.48 -12.51
C LYS A 313 3.06 -14.48 -12.50
N GLU A 314 4.20 -14.06 -11.99
CA GLU A 314 5.35 -14.92 -11.69
C GLU A 314 5.53 -15.00 -10.17
N PRO A 315 6.13 -16.05 -9.60
CA PRO A 315 6.40 -16.13 -8.16
C PRO A 315 7.00 -14.84 -7.63
N HIS A 316 6.39 -14.30 -6.57
CA HIS A 316 6.79 -13.04 -5.93
C HIS A 316 6.78 -11.78 -6.83
N SER A 317 6.10 -11.80 -7.98
CA SER A 317 5.99 -10.66 -8.90
C SER A 317 4.54 -10.35 -9.26
N TRP A 318 4.09 -9.15 -8.89
CA TRP A 318 2.70 -8.72 -9.09
C TRP A 318 2.52 -8.01 -10.44
N SER A 319 1.39 -8.27 -11.10
CA SER A 319 0.98 -7.67 -12.37
C SER A 319 -0.45 -7.18 -12.28
N ILE A 320 -0.79 -6.12 -13.01
CA ILE A 320 -2.17 -5.65 -13.18
C ILE A 320 -2.72 -6.28 -14.46
N ASN A 321 -3.98 -6.70 -14.43
CA ASN A 321 -4.76 -7.06 -15.61
C ASN A 321 -6.11 -6.31 -15.57
N ASN A 322 -6.75 -6.16 -16.74
CA ASN A 322 -7.89 -5.28 -16.96
C ASN A 322 -7.55 -3.84 -16.50
N ASP A 323 -6.37 -3.36 -16.87
CA ASP A 323 -5.79 -2.09 -16.44
C ASP A 323 -6.18 -0.92 -17.36
N ILE A 324 -6.58 0.22 -16.79
CA ILE A 324 -6.77 1.48 -17.54
C ILE A 324 -6.02 2.68 -16.94
N SER A 325 -5.36 2.54 -15.79
CA SER A 325 -4.75 3.68 -15.06
C SER A 325 -3.41 3.38 -14.39
N GLY A 326 -2.93 2.15 -14.44
CA GLY A 326 -1.68 1.71 -13.84
C GLY A 326 -1.69 1.67 -12.31
N TRP A 327 -0.53 1.37 -11.72
CA TRP A 327 -0.36 1.18 -10.28
C TRP A 327 -0.67 2.42 -9.44
N ALA A 328 -0.37 3.61 -9.96
CA ALA A 328 -0.42 4.85 -9.19
C ALA A 328 -1.85 5.28 -8.82
N GLU A 329 -2.83 4.93 -9.66
CA GLU A 329 -4.27 5.21 -9.44
C GLU A 329 -5.07 3.99 -9.02
N SER A 330 -4.38 2.88 -8.84
CA SER A 330 -4.98 1.65 -8.36
C SER A 330 -5.04 1.66 -6.84
N GLY A 331 -6.18 1.24 -6.29
CA GLY A 331 -6.39 1.08 -4.85
C GLY A 331 -7.15 -0.19 -4.52
N CYS A 332 -7.17 -0.57 -3.25
CA CYS A 332 -7.87 -1.73 -2.75
C CYS A 332 -9.37 -1.66 -3.06
N HIS A 333 -9.96 -2.79 -3.44
CA HIS A 333 -11.41 -2.93 -3.52
C HIS A 333 -11.99 -3.11 -2.11
N SER A 334 -13.24 -2.69 -1.89
CA SER A 334 -13.96 -2.92 -0.62
C SER A 334 -14.00 -4.41 -0.27
N GLY A 335 -13.83 -4.75 1.02
CA GLY A 335 -13.81 -6.13 1.52
C GLY A 335 -12.47 -6.84 1.38
N ILE A 336 -11.41 -6.10 1.03
CA ILE A 336 -10.03 -6.61 0.98
C ILE A 336 -9.17 -5.73 1.88
N HIS A 337 -8.24 -6.37 2.58
CA HIS A 337 -7.28 -5.68 3.42
C HIS A 337 -5.89 -5.72 2.80
N MET A 338 -5.27 -4.55 2.71
CA MET A 338 -3.93 -4.35 2.15
C MET A 338 -3.01 -3.75 3.20
N THR A 339 -1.79 -4.28 3.27
CA THR A 339 -0.81 -3.80 4.24
C THR A 339 -0.32 -2.39 3.94
N TRP A 340 -0.23 -1.60 5.01
CA TRP A 340 0.09 -0.17 4.99
C TRP A 340 -0.96 0.72 4.33
N GLY A 341 -2.11 0.18 3.93
CA GLY A 341 -3.26 0.96 3.49
C GLY A 341 -3.72 0.64 2.07
N GLN A 342 -4.53 1.55 1.54
CA GLN A 342 -5.36 1.30 0.34
C GLN A 342 -4.62 1.28 -1.01
N PRO A 343 -3.54 2.06 -1.26
CA PRO A 343 -2.95 2.10 -2.60
C PRO A 343 -2.34 0.77 -3.07
N ALA A 344 -2.61 0.37 -4.32
CA ALA A 344 -2.20 -0.91 -4.88
C ALA A 344 -0.66 -1.08 -4.98
N TRP A 345 0.07 0.02 -5.13
CA TRP A 345 1.53 0.03 -5.21
C TRP A 345 2.22 -0.42 -3.92
N PHE A 346 1.50 -0.55 -2.80
CA PHE A 346 2.04 -1.20 -1.60
C PHE A 346 2.25 -2.70 -1.76
N MET A 347 1.57 -3.37 -2.68
CA MET A 347 1.72 -4.82 -2.88
C MET A 347 3.13 -5.23 -3.34
N PRO A 348 3.66 -4.68 -4.46
CA PRO A 348 5.05 -4.98 -4.83
C PRO A 348 6.07 -4.48 -3.80
N LEU A 349 5.77 -3.40 -3.05
CA LEU A 349 6.67 -2.94 -1.98
C LEU A 349 6.71 -3.91 -0.80
N MET A 350 5.55 -4.41 -0.35
CA MET A 350 5.44 -5.37 0.75
C MET A 350 6.06 -6.72 0.37
N GLN A 351 5.84 -7.16 -0.86
CA GLN A 351 6.55 -8.30 -1.43
C GLN A 351 8.08 -8.15 -1.33
N GLN A 352 8.60 -6.96 -1.67
CA GLN A 352 10.02 -6.69 -1.57
C GLN A 352 10.51 -6.62 -0.12
N ALA A 353 9.74 -6.04 0.80
CA ALA A 353 10.05 -6.04 2.22
C ALA A 353 10.16 -7.47 2.78
N GLN A 354 9.27 -8.38 2.36
CA GLN A 354 9.31 -9.77 2.79
C GLN A 354 10.35 -10.64 2.08
N SER A 355 11.03 -10.14 1.03
CA SER A 355 12.04 -10.92 0.30
C SER A 355 13.19 -11.42 1.18
N SER A 356 13.49 -10.72 2.28
CA SER A 356 14.30 -11.22 3.38
C SER A 356 13.48 -11.27 4.66
N ARG A 357 12.93 -12.45 4.96
CA ARG A 357 12.09 -12.67 6.14
C ARG A 357 12.80 -12.31 7.45
N ALA A 358 14.08 -12.65 7.56
CA ALA A 358 14.88 -12.33 8.74
C ALA A 358 15.03 -10.82 8.93
N ASN A 359 15.35 -10.08 7.87
CA ASN A 359 15.49 -8.62 7.94
C ASN A 359 14.17 -7.92 8.25
N TYR A 360 13.08 -8.37 7.64
CA TYR A 360 11.75 -7.83 7.92
C TYR A 360 11.33 -8.09 9.37
N THR A 361 11.53 -9.30 9.88
CA THR A 361 11.20 -9.65 11.27
C THR A 361 12.06 -8.88 12.29
N ALA A 362 13.34 -8.67 11.97
CA ALA A 362 14.22 -7.82 12.78
C ALA A 362 13.76 -6.35 12.78
N ALA A 363 13.36 -5.81 11.63
CA ALA A 363 12.80 -4.46 11.54
C ALA A 363 11.50 -4.34 12.34
N GLU A 364 10.57 -5.29 12.22
CA GLU A 364 9.34 -5.35 13.02
C GLU A 364 9.62 -5.40 14.53
N SER A 365 10.63 -6.16 14.95
CA SER A 365 11.03 -6.24 16.36
C SER A 365 11.59 -4.91 16.87
N LEU A 366 12.39 -4.21 16.05
CA LEU A 366 12.90 -2.88 16.37
C LEU A 366 11.78 -1.82 16.43
N ARG A 367 10.75 -1.93 15.58
CA ARG A 367 9.55 -1.08 15.65
C ARG A 367 8.82 -1.24 16.98
N VAL A 368 8.63 -2.48 17.44
CA VAL A 368 8.06 -2.75 18.78
C VAL A 368 9.00 -2.24 19.87
N CYS A 369 10.31 -2.48 19.77
CA CYS A 369 11.29 -1.98 20.73
C CYS A 369 11.22 -0.46 20.90
N ALA A 370 10.97 0.29 19.81
CA ALA A 370 10.85 1.74 19.86
C ALA A 370 9.63 2.23 20.65
N THR A 371 8.59 1.42 20.88
CA THR A 371 7.42 1.84 21.68
C THR A 371 7.77 2.03 23.15
N PHE A 372 8.70 1.23 23.68
CA PHE A 372 9.21 1.31 25.05
C PHE A 372 10.25 2.40 25.27
N ALA A 373 10.89 2.86 24.19
CA ALA A 373 11.95 3.86 24.31
C ALA A 373 11.40 5.28 24.55
N PRO A 374 12.13 6.13 25.29
CA PRO A 374 11.77 7.53 25.43
C PRO A 374 11.76 8.23 24.06
N GLN A 375 10.93 9.27 23.90
CA GLN A 375 10.70 9.94 22.61
C GLN A 375 12.00 10.33 21.87
N SER A 376 13.00 10.82 22.60
CA SER A 376 14.32 11.22 22.07
C SER A 376 15.17 10.06 21.51
N ALA A 377 14.85 8.82 21.85
CA ALA A 377 15.56 7.62 21.38
C ALA A 377 14.86 6.93 20.21
N ARG A 378 13.54 7.13 20.05
CA ARG A 378 12.69 6.39 19.10
C ARG A 378 13.19 6.49 17.66
N ALA A 379 13.50 7.70 17.19
CA ALA A 379 13.94 7.91 15.81
C ALA A 379 15.25 7.19 15.48
N ALA A 380 16.16 7.05 16.45
CA ALA A 380 17.43 6.35 16.27
C ALA A 380 17.25 4.82 16.21
N ILE A 381 16.36 4.26 17.03
CA ILE A 381 16.00 2.83 16.98
C ILE A 381 15.32 2.51 15.65
N LEU A 382 14.38 3.36 15.23
CA LEU A 382 13.67 3.20 13.96
C LEU A 382 14.59 3.42 12.75
N ALA A 383 15.69 4.17 12.88
CA ALA A 383 16.70 4.25 11.85
C ALA A 383 17.38 2.90 11.59
N GLU A 384 17.64 2.11 12.65
CA GLU A 384 18.15 0.74 12.49
C GLU A 384 17.09 -0.17 11.84
N ALA A 385 15.80 -0.04 12.20
CA ALA A 385 14.72 -0.79 11.56
C ALA A 385 14.68 -0.52 10.04
N CYS A 386 14.72 0.75 9.65
CA CYS A 386 14.83 1.18 8.25
C CYS A 386 16.10 0.66 7.56
N ALA A 387 17.23 0.55 8.27
CA ALA A 387 18.47 0.02 7.70
C ALA A 387 18.41 -1.50 7.48
N LYS A 388 17.76 -2.25 8.38
CA LYS A 388 17.55 -3.69 8.26
C LYS A 388 16.63 -4.02 7.09
N CYS A 389 15.51 -3.32 6.98
CA CYS A 389 14.53 -3.50 5.91
C CYS A 389 14.17 -2.15 5.28
N PRO A 390 14.95 -1.66 4.30
CA PRO A 390 14.70 -0.36 3.66
C PRO A 390 13.32 -0.25 2.99
N GLN A 391 12.70 -1.38 2.65
CA GLN A 391 11.39 -1.45 2.03
C GLN A 391 10.23 -1.51 3.04
N ASP A 392 10.51 -1.62 4.34
CA ASP A 392 9.46 -1.59 5.37
C ASP A 392 8.92 -0.16 5.53
N TYR A 393 7.85 0.14 4.82
CA TYR A 393 7.23 1.46 4.80
C TYR A 393 6.78 1.92 6.20
N ALA A 394 6.33 1.00 7.05
CA ALA A 394 5.83 1.37 8.36
C ALA A 394 6.97 1.80 9.30
N ALA A 395 8.14 1.17 9.24
CA ALA A 395 9.34 1.64 9.96
C ALA A 395 9.69 3.10 9.60
N TRP A 396 9.59 3.45 8.32
CA TRP A 396 9.85 4.82 7.85
C TRP A 396 8.80 5.82 8.34
N GLN A 397 7.52 5.47 8.25
CA GLN A 397 6.43 6.31 8.72
C GLN A 397 6.57 6.59 10.23
N GLU A 398 6.88 5.56 11.02
CA GLU A 398 7.12 5.69 12.45
C GLU A 398 8.37 6.53 12.73
N ARG A 399 9.46 6.33 11.99
CA ARG A 399 10.69 7.12 12.15
C ARG A 399 10.44 8.61 11.90
N PHE A 400 9.75 8.93 10.80
CA PHE A 400 9.44 10.32 10.44
C PHE A 400 8.49 10.95 11.45
N THR A 401 7.53 10.18 11.97
CA THR A 401 6.66 10.63 13.07
C THR A 401 7.45 10.89 14.36
N ALA A 402 8.40 10.01 14.69
CA ALA A 402 9.26 10.18 15.86
C ALA A 402 10.17 11.42 15.75
N LEU A 403 10.75 11.66 14.57
CA LEU A 403 11.47 12.90 14.26
C LEU A 403 10.55 14.12 14.33
N LYS A 404 9.30 14.02 13.89
CA LYS A 404 8.39 15.17 14.00
C LYS A 404 8.07 15.55 15.45
N ALA A 405 7.98 14.54 16.32
CA ALA A 405 7.61 14.72 17.73
C ALA A 405 8.80 15.03 18.66
N ASP A 406 10.05 14.84 18.23
CA ASP A 406 11.22 15.24 19.00
C ASP A 406 11.59 16.69 18.70
N GLU A 407 11.28 17.61 19.61
CA GLU A 407 11.61 19.04 19.50
C GLU A 407 13.12 19.30 19.29
N LYS A 408 14.01 18.40 19.76
CA LYS A 408 15.46 18.50 19.53
C LYS A 408 15.88 18.07 18.13
N SER A 409 15.08 17.25 17.47
CA SER A 409 15.32 16.80 16.09
C SER A 409 14.95 17.84 15.02
N ALA A 410 14.52 19.05 15.45
CA ALA A 410 14.48 20.24 14.61
C ALA A 410 15.85 20.59 13.96
N ALA A 411 16.93 19.88 14.31
CA ALA A 411 18.18 19.91 13.59
C ALA A 411 17.99 19.39 12.14
N SER A 412 18.06 20.31 11.16
CA SER A 412 17.93 20.01 9.72
C SER A 412 18.78 18.85 9.21
N THR A 413 19.88 18.50 9.89
CA THR A 413 20.77 17.38 9.53
C THR A 413 20.10 16.02 9.68
N GLN A 414 19.38 15.75 10.78
CA GLN A 414 18.73 14.44 10.99
C GLN A 414 17.63 14.18 9.96
N TRP A 415 16.83 15.20 9.65
CA TRP A 415 15.83 15.14 8.59
C TRP A 415 16.47 14.95 7.21
N LYS A 416 17.56 15.65 6.89
CA LYS A 416 18.30 15.45 5.63
C LYS A 416 18.82 14.02 5.49
N ASP A 417 19.38 13.46 6.56
CA ASP A 417 19.90 12.09 6.56
C ASP A 417 18.77 11.07 6.40
N ALA A 418 17.66 11.24 7.13
CA ALA A 418 16.49 10.38 7.02
C ALA A 418 15.89 10.42 5.60
N MET A 419 15.77 11.62 5.00
CA MET A 419 15.29 11.80 3.63
C MET A 419 16.22 11.15 2.60
N LYS A 420 17.54 11.30 2.75
CA LYS A 420 18.54 10.67 1.86
C LYS A 420 18.45 9.14 1.93
N GLN A 421 18.35 8.59 3.14
CA GLN A 421 18.23 7.14 3.33
C GLN A 421 16.88 6.61 2.79
N ALA A 422 15.77 7.35 2.99
CA ALA A 422 14.47 6.99 2.44
C ALA A 422 14.47 7.01 0.91
N ALA A 423 15.11 8.02 0.30
CA ALA A 423 15.26 8.08 -1.15
C ALA A 423 16.02 6.87 -1.72
N ALA A 424 17.05 6.40 -1.01
CA ALA A 424 17.77 5.19 -1.38
C ALA A 424 16.92 3.92 -1.17
N GLY A 425 16.23 3.79 -0.03
CA GLY A 425 15.39 2.63 0.30
C GLY A 425 14.21 2.45 -0.66
N PHE A 426 13.63 3.57 -1.12
CA PHE A 426 12.50 3.60 -2.06
C PHE A 426 12.90 4.00 -3.48
N ALA A 427 14.15 3.73 -3.89
CA ALA A 427 14.65 4.13 -5.21
C ALA A 427 13.79 3.63 -6.39
N LYS A 428 13.05 2.52 -6.21
CA LYS A 428 12.11 1.94 -7.18
C LYS A 428 10.63 2.18 -6.83
N HIS A 429 10.35 2.87 -5.73
CA HIS A 429 9.01 3.06 -5.16
C HIS A 429 8.74 4.55 -4.89
N PRO A 430 8.72 5.41 -5.92
CA PRO A 430 8.65 6.87 -5.76
C PRO A 430 7.37 7.33 -5.07
N MET A 431 6.28 6.55 -5.16
CA MET A 431 5.04 6.83 -4.43
C MET A 431 5.21 6.69 -2.90
N ALA A 432 5.99 5.71 -2.44
CA ALA A 432 6.31 5.55 -1.02
C ALA A 432 7.13 6.75 -0.51
N PHE A 433 8.16 7.14 -1.26
CA PHE A 433 8.94 8.34 -0.94
C PHE A 433 8.09 9.62 -0.96
N GLY A 434 7.22 9.77 -1.96
CA GLY A 434 6.28 10.88 -2.07
C GLY A 434 5.31 10.97 -0.89
N ALA A 435 4.84 9.83 -0.36
CA ALA A 435 4.01 9.81 0.83
C ALA A 435 4.79 10.24 2.10
N LEU A 436 6.06 9.86 2.22
CA LEU A 436 6.93 10.30 3.32
C LEU A 436 7.29 11.79 3.24
N LEU A 437 7.43 12.34 2.03
CA LEU A 437 7.63 13.78 1.83
C LEU A 437 6.52 14.60 2.49
N ALA A 438 5.26 14.18 2.40
CA ALA A 438 4.14 14.86 3.03
C ALA A 438 4.22 14.87 4.57
N ILE A 439 4.85 13.86 5.18
CA ILE A 439 5.10 13.83 6.64
C ILE A 439 6.25 14.77 7.01
N ALA A 440 7.29 14.79 6.18
CA ALA A 440 8.50 15.59 6.39
C ALA A 440 8.31 17.09 6.09
N GLU A 441 7.39 17.45 5.18
CA GLU A 441 7.20 18.82 4.70
C GLU A 441 7.04 19.83 5.85
N PRO A 442 6.17 19.63 6.86
CA PRO A 442 6.00 20.62 7.93
C PRO A 442 7.23 20.81 8.83
N ALA A 443 8.18 19.87 8.80
CA ALA A 443 9.45 19.97 9.54
C ALA A 443 10.58 20.57 8.68
N LEU A 444 10.48 20.44 7.35
CA LEU A 444 11.43 20.98 6.38
C LEU A 444 11.07 22.39 5.90
N LEU A 445 9.80 22.78 6.06
CA LEU A 445 9.24 24.07 5.71
C LEU A 445 8.45 24.62 6.90
N ASP A 446 8.73 25.87 7.30
CA ASP A 446 7.93 26.56 8.30
C ASP A 446 6.47 26.72 7.83
N ALA A 447 5.51 26.75 8.75
CA ALA A 447 4.08 26.91 8.43
C ALA A 447 3.77 28.21 7.64
N LYS A 448 4.62 29.23 7.74
CA LYS A 448 4.54 30.50 6.99
C LYS A 448 5.57 30.60 5.85
N SER A 449 6.05 29.47 5.35
CA SER A 449 7.05 29.41 4.29
C SER A 449 6.65 30.25 3.09
N THR A 450 7.60 31.07 2.62
CA THR A 450 7.38 31.90 1.43
C THR A 450 7.18 31.02 0.19
N PRO A 451 6.48 31.52 -0.86
CA PRO A 451 6.39 30.81 -2.13
C PRO A 451 7.76 30.44 -2.73
N ALA A 452 8.81 31.21 -2.45
CA ALA A 452 10.16 30.91 -2.89
C ALA A 452 10.76 29.69 -2.17
N ALA A 453 10.54 29.57 -0.85
CA ALA A 453 10.97 28.40 -0.08
C ALA A 453 10.25 27.13 -0.54
N ARG A 454 8.93 27.21 -0.75
CA ARG A 454 8.10 26.12 -1.32
C ARG A 454 8.56 25.69 -2.69
N ARG A 455 8.84 26.65 -3.58
CA ARG A 455 9.45 26.37 -4.89
C ARG A 455 10.79 25.65 -4.78
N SER A 456 11.67 26.07 -3.86
CA SER A 456 12.95 25.39 -3.65
C SER A 456 12.79 23.96 -3.15
N PHE A 457 11.84 23.73 -2.24
CA PHE A 457 11.49 22.39 -1.77
C PHE A 457 10.97 21.52 -2.91
N ALA A 458 10.00 22.01 -3.69
CA ALA A 458 9.43 21.28 -4.82
C ALA A 458 10.50 20.85 -5.84
N ILE A 459 11.45 21.74 -6.17
CA ILE A 459 12.56 21.45 -7.09
C ILE A 459 13.48 20.36 -6.51
N LYS A 460 13.88 20.45 -5.23
CA LYS A 460 14.74 19.44 -4.60
C LYS A 460 14.06 18.06 -4.51
N SER A 461 12.76 18.05 -4.21
CA SER A 461 11.94 16.84 -4.18
C SER A 461 11.82 16.24 -5.58
N ALA A 462 11.58 17.06 -6.61
CA ALA A 462 11.52 16.61 -7.99
C ALA A 462 12.88 16.08 -8.50
N HIS A 463 13.99 16.71 -8.12
CA HIS A 463 15.33 16.20 -8.39
C HIS A 463 15.53 14.79 -7.84
N THR A 464 15.05 14.54 -6.62
CA THR A 464 15.13 13.19 -6.02
C THR A 464 14.29 12.18 -6.81
N LEU A 465 13.09 12.56 -7.25
CA LEU A 465 12.25 11.72 -8.12
C LEU A 465 12.89 11.49 -9.49
N ALA A 466 13.60 12.48 -10.04
CA ALA A 466 14.35 12.34 -11.28
C ALA A 466 15.49 11.31 -11.15
N VAL A 467 16.21 11.32 -10.02
CA VAL A 467 17.22 10.30 -9.71
C VAL A 467 16.59 8.90 -9.65
N MET A 468 15.42 8.75 -9.03
CA MET A 468 14.68 7.47 -9.00
C MET A 468 14.27 7.01 -10.41
N ALA A 469 13.76 7.93 -11.22
CA ALA A 469 13.37 7.67 -12.60
C ALA A 469 14.56 7.21 -13.45
N ASN A 470 15.70 7.91 -13.36
CA ASN A 470 16.95 7.52 -14.03
C ASN A 470 17.50 6.17 -13.50
N GLY A 471 17.25 5.88 -12.23
CA GLY A 471 17.50 4.59 -11.61
C GLY A 471 16.55 3.48 -12.07
N GLY A 472 15.57 3.76 -12.93
CA GLY A 472 14.61 2.82 -13.52
C GLY A 472 13.36 2.57 -12.67
N ALA A 473 12.88 3.56 -11.93
CA ALA A 473 11.54 3.55 -11.36
C ALA A 473 10.47 3.72 -12.45
N ASP A 474 9.27 3.18 -12.22
CA ASP A 474 8.14 3.26 -13.16
C ASP A 474 7.73 4.72 -13.43
N ALA A 475 7.54 5.07 -14.70
CA ALA A 475 7.20 6.41 -15.14
C ALA A 475 5.87 6.92 -14.57
N GLY A 476 4.86 6.03 -14.52
CA GLY A 476 3.57 6.32 -13.93
C GLY A 476 3.71 6.66 -12.44
N LEU A 477 4.38 5.82 -11.67
CA LEU A 477 4.62 6.07 -10.24
C LEU A 477 5.40 7.38 -10.00
N VAL A 478 6.45 7.66 -10.80
CA VAL A 478 7.21 8.91 -10.70
C VAL A 478 6.33 10.13 -11.00
N SER A 479 5.59 10.09 -12.11
CA SER A 479 4.71 11.20 -12.53
C SER A 479 3.66 11.51 -11.47
N PHE A 480 3.12 10.48 -10.83
CA PHE A 480 2.12 10.62 -9.78
C PHE A 480 2.68 11.13 -8.46
N ALA A 481 3.86 10.68 -8.06
CA ALA A 481 4.55 11.21 -6.88
C ALA A 481 4.82 12.72 -7.05
N LEU A 482 5.34 13.11 -8.21
CA LEU A 482 5.56 14.52 -8.58
C LEU A 482 4.25 15.31 -8.56
N ARG A 483 3.20 14.78 -9.20
CA ARG A 483 1.87 15.40 -9.26
C ARG A 483 1.30 15.68 -7.88
N ASN A 484 1.34 14.69 -6.98
CA ASN A 484 0.77 14.84 -5.63
C ASN A 484 1.56 15.85 -4.80
N MET A 485 2.89 15.84 -4.89
CA MET A 485 3.74 16.84 -4.22
C MET A 485 3.43 18.25 -4.72
N LEU A 486 3.37 18.46 -6.05
CA LEU A 486 3.06 19.77 -6.63
C LEU A 486 1.68 20.29 -6.24
N ALA A 487 0.69 19.39 -6.12
CA ALA A 487 -0.65 19.71 -5.66
C ALA A 487 -0.65 20.30 -4.24
N VAL A 488 0.07 19.66 -3.30
CA VAL A 488 0.17 20.14 -1.92
C VAL A 488 0.89 21.49 -1.85
N GLU A 489 1.97 21.66 -2.61
CA GLU A 489 2.70 22.93 -2.64
C GLU A 489 1.86 24.05 -3.28
N ALA A 490 1.09 23.75 -4.33
CA ALA A 490 0.21 24.71 -4.97
C ALA A 490 -0.89 25.19 -4.01
N GLU A 491 -1.56 24.25 -3.32
CA GLU A 491 -2.55 24.56 -2.28
C GLU A 491 -1.96 25.43 -1.17
N SER A 492 -0.70 25.22 -0.82
CA SER A 492 -0.03 25.97 0.23
C SER A 492 0.46 27.35 -0.22
N ILE A 493 0.77 27.55 -1.50
CA ILE A 493 1.09 28.86 -2.07
C ILE A 493 -0.17 29.74 -2.15
N ALA A 494 -1.34 29.15 -2.35
CA ALA A 494 -2.62 29.84 -2.46
C ALA A 494 -3.68 29.25 -1.50
N PRO A 495 -3.52 29.45 -0.18
CA PRO A 495 -4.36 28.82 0.84
C PRO A 495 -5.84 29.23 0.79
N GLU A 496 -6.14 30.40 0.24
CA GLU A 496 -7.52 30.89 0.04
C GLU A 496 -8.17 30.34 -1.24
N SER A 497 -7.40 29.71 -2.13
CA SER A 497 -7.85 29.21 -3.44
C SER A 497 -7.38 27.77 -3.70
N LYS A 498 -7.30 26.94 -2.64
CA LYS A 498 -6.71 25.58 -2.70
C LYS A 498 -7.23 24.72 -3.84
N LYS A 499 -8.55 24.67 -4.06
CA LYS A 499 -9.16 23.87 -5.13
C LYS A 499 -8.63 24.26 -6.51
N ILE A 500 -8.62 25.56 -6.83
CA ILE A 500 -8.10 26.07 -8.12
C ILE A 500 -6.60 25.86 -8.23
N ALA A 501 -5.85 26.11 -7.16
CA ALA A 501 -4.40 25.91 -7.14
C ALA A 501 -4.04 24.44 -7.42
N ARG A 502 -4.78 23.51 -6.80
CA ARG A 502 -4.68 22.07 -7.07
C ARG A 502 -5.05 21.77 -8.52
N ALA A 503 -6.20 22.24 -8.99
CA ALA A 503 -6.69 21.98 -10.34
C ALA A 503 -5.70 22.46 -11.42
N LEU A 504 -5.03 23.60 -11.19
CA LEU A 504 -4.00 24.16 -12.07
C LEU A 504 -2.84 23.19 -12.32
N VAL A 505 -2.38 22.44 -11.32
CA VAL A 505 -1.27 21.47 -11.48
C VAL A 505 -1.76 20.06 -11.81
N MET A 506 -3.01 19.74 -11.48
CA MET A 506 -3.64 18.46 -11.81
C MET A 506 -4.15 18.40 -13.26
N GLY A 507 -4.39 19.57 -13.88
CA GLY A 507 -4.94 19.69 -15.23
C GLY A 507 -6.47 19.58 -15.31
N ASN A 508 -7.16 19.82 -14.20
CA ASN A 508 -8.61 19.66 -14.10
C ASN A 508 -9.34 20.99 -14.27
N GLU A 509 -10.59 20.93 -14.75
CA GLU A 509 -11.50 22.08 -14.69
C GLU A 509 -11.95 22.31 -13.24
N GLU A 510 -11.84 23.55 -12.75
CA GLU A 510 -12.39 23.97 -11.45
C GLU A 510 -13.19 25.25 -11.66
N LYS A 511 -14.48 25.19 -11.31
CA LYS A 511 -15.47 26.25 -11.58
C LYS A 511 -15.71 27.14 -10.37
N GLU A 512 -15.28 26.73 -9.19
CA GLU A 512 -15.53 27.45 -7.94
C GLU A 512 -14.34 28.34 -7.54
N GLY A 513 -14.57 29.66 -7.56
CA GLY A 513 -13.65 30.67 -7.02
C GLY A 513 -12.76 31.33 -8.08
N THR A 514 -11.80 32.13 -7.62
CA THR A 514 -10.71 32.66 -8.45
C THR A 514 -9.39 32.53 -7.72
N ILE A 515 -8.29 32.53 -8.47
CA ILE A 515 -6.94 32.56 -7.91
C ILE A 515 -6.26 33.89 -8.23
N ASN A 516 -5.56 34.47 -7.26
CA ASN A 516 -4.75 35.65 -7.50
C ASN A 516 -3.70 35.36 -8.60
N LYS A 517 -3.70 36.19 -9.65
CA LYS A 517 -2.83 36.00 -10.82
C LYS A 517 -1.35 35.87 -10.46
N ALA A 518 -0.85 36.68 -9.52
CA ALA A 518 0.56 36.62 -9.11
C ALA A 518 0.90 35.32 -8.36
N LEU A 519 -0.03 34.77 -7.57
CA LEU A 519 0.15 33.47 -6.92
C LEU A 519 0.09 32.32 -7.93
N ALA A 520 -0.87 32.36 -8.86
CA ALA A 520 -0.97 31.36 -9.93
C ALA A 520 0.29 31.30 -10.80
N ILE A 521 0.87 32.46 -11.13
CA ILE A 521 2.14 32.52 -11.85
C ILE A 521 3.28 31.87 -11.06
N LYS A 522 3.36 32.07 -9.73
CA LYS A 522 4.35 31.38 -8.89
C LYS A 522 4.17 29.86 -8.91
N ILE A 523 2.92 29.38 -8.92
CA ILE A 523 2.61 27.94 -9.03
C ILE A 523 3.04 27.39 -10.40
N ILE A 524 2.79 28.11 -11.50
CA ILE A 524 3.23 27.75 -12.85
C ILE A 524 4.77 27.68 -12.90
N ASP A 525 5.46 28.72 -12.41
CA ASP A 525 6.92 28.80 -12.41
C ASP A 525 7.58 27.74 -11.51
N MET A 526 6.90 27.33 -10.43
CA MET A 526 7.31 26.19 -9.61
C MET A 526 7.13 24.88 -10.36
N THR A 527 5.96 24.67 -10.98
CA THR A 527 5.62 23.42 -11.67
C THR A 527 6.55 23.16 -12.86
N ILE A 528 6.83 24.18 -13.67
CA ILE A 528 7.78 24.07 -14.78
C ILE A 528 9.18 23.73 -14.26
N ALA A 529 9.67 24.46 -13.26
CA ALA A 529 11.01 24.25 -12.72
C ALA A 529 11.19 22.86 -12.10
N ALA A 530 10.22 22.41 -11.31
CA ALA A 530 10.23 21.07 -10.73
C ALA A 530 10.13 19.98 -11.81
N SER A 531 9.26 20.16 -12.81
CA SER A 531 9.14 19.19 -13.90
C SER A 531 10.44 19.06 -14.68
N ASN A 532 11.13 20.17 -14.96
CA ASN A 532 12.38 20.18 -15.73
C ASN A 532 13.54 19.44 -15.05
N GLU A 533 13.48 19.14 -13.75
CA GLU A 533 14.44 18.23 -13.12
C GLU A 533 14.38 16.82 -13.71
N LEU A 534 13.24 16.42 -14.28
CA LEU A 534 13.03 15.12 -14.91
C LEU A 534 13.40 15.12 -16.41
N ASP A 535 13.74 16.28 -16.98
CA ASP A 535 14.16 16.40 -18.39
C ASP A 535 15.62 15.98 -18.59
N LEU A 536 15.93 14.73 -18.23
CA LEU A 536 17.30 14.18 -18.20
C LEU A 536 17.75 13.62 -19.55
N ALA A 537 16.81 13.11 -20.33
CA ALA A 537 17.02 12.45 -21.61
C ALA A 537 15.76 12.60 -22.49
N PRO A 538 15.86 12.50 -23.83
CA PRO A 538 14.71 12.68 -24.72
C PRO A 538 13.73 11.49 -24.75
N THR A 539 13.99 10.43 -23.96
CA THR A 539 13.17 9.23 -23.87
C THR A 539 13.31 8.57 -22.50
N GLY A 540 12.36 7.72 -22.12
CA GLY A 540 12.43 6.87 -20.93
C GLY A 540 11.63 7.43 -19.75
N PRO A 541 11.64 6.75 -18.59
CA PRO A 541 10.68 7.02 -17.53
C PRO A 541 10.68 8.46 -16.97
N ALA A 542 11.86 9.09 -16.92
CA ALA A 542 11.99 10.48 -16.49
C ALA A 542 11.34 11.44 -17.50
N HIS A 543 11.60 11.24 -18.80
CA HIS A 543 11.02 12.01 -19.89
C HIS A 543 9.49 11.87 -19.94
N ASP A 544 8.98 10.64 -19.81
CA ASP A 544 7.54 10.38 -19.79
C ASP A 544 6.86 11.10 -18.61
N ALA A 545 7.48 11.06 -17.43
CA ALA A 545 6.98 11.76 -16.25
C ALA A 545 7.04 13.29 -16.39
N TRP A 546 8.11 13.83 -16.99
CA TRP A 546 8.27 15.25 -17.35
C TRP A 546 7.15 15.71 -18.31
N ALA A 547 6.98 15.01 -19.42
CA ALA A 547 5.99 15.31 -20.44
C ALA A 547 4.56 15.27 -19.86
N ALA A 548 4.24 14.25 -19.07
CA ALA A 548 2.95 14.13 -18.41
C ALA A 548 2.68 15.26 -17.39
N SER A 549 3.70 15.70 -16.65
CA SER A 549 3.58 16.82 -15.69
C SER A 549 3.27 18.14 -16.39
N LEU A 550 4.02 18.46 -17.44
CA LEU A 550 3.81 19.67 -18.21
C LEU A 550 2.50 19.66 -19.00
N HIS A 551 2.07 18.52 -19.52
CA HIS A 551 0.75 18.38 -20.14
C HIS A 551 -0.38 18.70 -19.15
N ARG A 552 -0.33 18.18 -17.92
CA ARG A 552 -1.32 18.55 -16.88
C ARG A 552 -1.33 20.06 -16.61
N LEU A 553 -0.16 20.67 -16.51
CA LEU A 553 -0.06 22.11 -16.31
C LEU A 553 -0.68 22.90 -17.48
N ILE A 554 -0.44 22.50 -18.73
CA ILE A 554 -1.04 23.11 -19.92
C ILE A 554 -2.57 23.07 -19.82
N ASN A 555 -3.14 21.92 -19.47
CA ASN A 555 -4.58 21.77 -19.28
C ASN A 555 -5.10 22.70 -18.17
N GLY A 556 -4.41 22.74 -17.03
CA GLY A 556 -4.77 23.60 -15.91
C GLY A 556 -4.75 25.09 -16.27
N ILE A 557 -3.76 25.54 -17.06
CA ILE A 557 -3.70 26.93 -17.57
C ILE A 557 -4.89 27.20 -18.50
N GLY A 558 -5.22 26.25 -19.40
CA GLY A 558 -6.33 26.39 -20.33
C GLY A 558 -7.67 26.64 -19.64
N TRP A 559 -7.95 25.90 -18.56
CA TRP A 559 -9.16 26.04 -17.75
C TRP A 559 -9.28 27.38 -17.01
N GLN A 560 -8.23 28.20 -16.97
CA GLN A 560 -8.19 29.46 -16.23
C GLN A 560 -8.01 30.65 -17.18
N PRO A 561 -9.10 31.29 -17.67
CA PRO A 561 -9.03 32.36 -18.65
C PRO A 561 -8.04 33.49 -18.32
N ALA A 562 -7.99 33.90 -17.05
CA ALA A 562 -7.09 34.95 -16.57
C ALA A 562 -5.60 34.61 -16.64
N LEU A 563 -5.25 33.33 -16.81
CA LEU A 563 -3.88 32.82 -16.86
C LEU A 563 -3.42 32.45 -18.27
N ARG A 564 -4.34 32.29 -19.24
CA ARG A 564 -4.01 31.75 -20.57
C ARG A 564 -2.87 32.50 -21.24
N GLU A 565 -2.88 33.83 -21.25
CA GLU A 565 -1.83 34.61 -21.89
C GLU A 565 -0.46 34.45 -21.19
N ASP A 566 -0.40 34.76 -19.89
CA ASP A 566 0.87 34.76 -19.15
C ASP A 566 1.43 33.36 -18.85
N GLY A 567 0.55 32.40 -18.63
CA GLY A 567 0.87 31.00 -18.37
C GLY A 567 1.38 30.33 -19.63
N LEU A 568 0.68 30.49 -20.76
CA LEU A 568 1.13 29.88 -22.02
C LEU A 568 2.38 30.52 -22.57
N ARG A 569 2.61 31.82 -22.34
CA ARG A 569 3.89 32.45 -22.69
C ARG A 569 5.09 31.73 -22.04
N ARG A 570 4.93 31.21 -20.82
CA ARG A 570 5.99 30.42 -20.15
C ARG A 570 6.18 29.05 -20.81
N VAL A 571 5.09 28.39 -21.19
CA VAL A 571 5.14 27.13 -21.95
C VAL A 571 5.74 27.35 -23.35
N GLN A 572 5.44 28.46 -24.01
CA GLN A 572 6.01 28.84 -25.30
C GLN A 572 7.53 29.07 -25.21
N ASN A 573 8.01 29.67 -24.11
CA ASN A 573 9.45 29.79 -23.88
C ASN A 573 10.13 28.42 -23.76
N LEU A 574 9.47 27.45 -23.12
CA LEU A 574 9.95 26.06 -23.07
C LEU A 574 9.99 25.44 -24.48
N ILE A 575 8.92 25.58 -25.26
CA ILE A 575 8.86 25.10 -26.65
C ILE A 575 9.99 25.69 -27.50
N THR A 576 10.23 27.00 -27.39
CA THR A 576 11.35 27.67 -28.09
C THR A 576 12.71 27.09 -27.64
N ALA A 577 12.90 26.84 -26.34
CA ALA A 577 14.13 26.21 -25.84
C ALA A 577 14.32 24.78 -26.38
N LEU A 578 13.24 24.00 -26.52
CA LEU A 578 13.27 22.67 -27.11
C LEU A 578 13.62 22.72 -28.60
N MET A 579 13.04 23.65 -29.36
CA MET A 579 13.40 23.88 -30.76
C MET A 579 14.90 24.23 -30.91
N ASN A 580 15.41 25.14 -30.07
CA ASN A 580 16.83 25.51 -30.09
C ASN A 580 17.75 24.34 -29.71
N SER A 581 17.24 23.39 -28.93
CA SER A 581 17.97 22.20 -28.48
C SER A 581 17.78 21.00 -29.43
N LYS A 582 17.24 21.20 -30.63
CA LYS A 582 16.97 20.13 -31.63
C LYS A 582 16.05 19.02 -31.11
N ARG A 583 15.05 19.41 -30.32
CA ARG A 583 13.97 18.55 -29.82
C ARG A 583 12.64 18.97 -30.43
N GLU A 584 12.60 19.06 -31.76
CA GLU A 584 11.42 19.52 -32.50
C GLU A 584 10.21 18.61 -32.28
N GLY A 585 10.44 17.31 -32.05
CA GLY A 585 9.39 16.35 -31.71
C GLY A 585 8.65 16.73 -30.42
N ASP A 586 9.38 16.97 -29.34
CA ASP A 586 8.79 17.39 -28.06
C ASP A 586 8.13 18.77 -28.16
N ALA A 587 8.77 19.70 -28.86
CA ALA A 587 8.22 21.04 -29.09
C ALA A 587 6.85 20.99 -29.79
N ARG A 588 6.74 20.21 -30.86
CA ARG A 588 5.47 19.98 -31.58
C ARG A 588 4.46 19.25 -30.71
N TRP A 589 4.89 18.24 -29.96
CA TRP A 589 4.02 17.48 -29.06
C TRP A 589 3.37 18.39 -28.00
N PHE A 590 4.13 19.29 -27.37
CA PHE A 590 3.56 20.26 -26.43
C PHE A 590 2.64 21.27 -27.10
N ALA A 591 2.97 21.74 -28.31
CA ALA A 591 2.09 22.60 -29.06
C ALA A 591 0.75 21.92 -29.40
N ASP A 592 0.76 20.61 -29.72
CA ASP A 592 -0.46 19.81 -29.90
C ASP A 592 -1.29 19.75 -28.60
N ARG A 593 -0.66 19.55 -27.44
CA ARG A 593 -1.35 19.58 -26.13
C ARG A 593 -1.98 20.94 -25.82
N ILE A 594 -1.36 22.05 -26.24
CA ILE A 594 -1.96 23.39 -26.10
C ILE A 594 -3.23 23.50 -26.97
N VAL A 595 -3.22 22.98 -28.19
CA VAL A 595 -4.40 22.95 -29.08
C VAL A 595 -5.53 22.11 -28.47
N GLU A 596 -5.21 20.92 -27.97
CA GLU A 596 -6.20 20.04 -27.30
C GLU A 596 -6.80 20.69 -26.06
N SER A 597 -5.96 21.31 -25.22
CA SER A 597 -6.41 22.08 -24.07
C SER A 597 -7.34 23.22 -24.49
N ALA A 598 -6.98 23.97 -25.53
CA ALA A 598 -7.80 25.08 -26.01
C ALA A 598 -9.18 24.62 -26.50
N LYS A 599 -9.22 23.52 -27.28
CA LYS A 599 -10.48 22.89 -27.73
C LYS A 599 -11.36 22.47 -26.57
N ALA A 600 -10.79 21.87 -25.53
CA ALA A 600 -11.54 21.43 -24.35
C ALA A 600 -12.27 22.58 -23.65
N THR A 601 -11.68 23.79 -23.68
CA THR A 601 -12.27 24.99 -23.06
C THR A 601 -13.41 25.61 -23.86
N LYS A 602 -13.62 25.18 -25.12
CA LYS A 602 -14.63 25.72 -26.05
C LYS A 602 -14.53 27.24 -26.29
N ASP A 603 -13.32 27.80 -26.18
CA ASP A 603 -13.03 29.20 -26.49
C ASP A 603 -12.36 29.32 -27.86
N ALA A 604 -13.11 29.78 -28.86
CA ALA A 604 -12.66 29.86 -30.24
C ALA A 604 -11.45 30.81 -30.44
N ALA A 605 -11.37 31.90 -29.67
CA ALA A 605 -10.27 32.85 -29.78
C ALA A 605 -8.99 32.25 -29.21
N PHE A 606 -9.11 31.50 -28.12
CA PHE A 606 -8.00 30.76 -27.54
C PHE A 606 -7.54 29.62 -28.47
N GLU A 607 -8.47 28.86 -29.04
CA GLU A 607 -8.18 27.79 -30.00
C GLU A 607 -7.43 28.32 -31.23
N ALA A 608 -7.89 29.42 -31.83
CA ALA A 608 -7.23 30.01 -32.99
C ALA A 608 -5.78 30.39 -32.71
N LYS A 609 -5.49 30.96 -31.53
CA LYS A 609 -4.12 31.29 -31.11
C LYS A 609 -3.25 30.04 -30.92
N ALA A 610 -3.80 28.99 -30.33
CA ALA A 610 -3.10 27.72 -30.14
C ALA A 610 -2.75 27.06 -31.48
N VAL A 611 -3.70 27.04 -32.43
CA VAL A 611 -3.50 26.50 -33.78
C VAL A 611 -2.43 27.29 -34.54
N ALA A 612 -2.44 28.62 -34.44
CA ALA A 612 -1.42 29.46 -35.06
C ALA A 612 -0.01 29.16 -34.51
N LEU A 613 0.14 29.00 -33.18
CA LEU A 613 1.39 28.58 -32.56
C LEU A 613 1.83 27.20 -33.07
N ARG A 614 0.92 26.21 -33.11
CA ARG A 614 1.28 24.87 -33.58
C ARG A 614 1.72 24.87 -35.04
N THR A 615 1.10 25.70 -35.87
CA THR A 615 1.42 25.83 -37.30
C THR A 615 2.78 26.48 -37.52
N SER A 616 3.19 27.43 -36.67
CA SER A 616 4.47 28.13 -36.81
C SER A 616 5.69 27.25 -36.55
N LEU A 617 5.52 26.07 -35.97
CA LEU A 617 6.60 25.10 -35.69
C LEU A 617 6.83 24.11 -36.83
N GLY A 618 6.06 24.21 -37.93
CA GLY A 618 6.05 23.22 -39.01
C GLY A 618 5.67 21.85 -38.49
#